data_AF-A0A0C9Y462-F1
#
_entry.id   AF-A0A0C9Y462-F1
#
_cell.length_a   1.000
_cell.length_b   1.000
_cell.length_c   1.000
_cell.angle_alpha   90.00
_cell.angle_beta   90.00
_cell.angle_gamma   90.00
#
_symmetry.space_group_name_H-M   'P 1'
#
loop_
_entity.id
_entity.type
_entity.pdbx_description
1 polymer ?
#
loop_
_entity_poly.entity_id
_entity_poly.type
_entity_poly.pdbx_seq_one_letter_code
_entity_poly.pdbx_strand_id
1 'polypeptide(L)'
;MNELSSSSTPSKEDAGFRCRIAEIVQYTCGLEINSEGKPQLHCFPIPRLFRMCRGRPSVEITTLIKIDMASGEVEIPPESSQLSIRGQAWRDVTRYVKDYTDRSC
;
A
#
# COMPACT_ATOMS: atom_id res chain seq x y z
N MET A 1 -54.09 -3.05 -19.06
CA MET A 1 -52.91 -3.95 -19.12
C MET A 1 -51.90 -3.36 -18.15
N ASN A 2 -51.65 -4.07 -17.06
CA ASN A 2 -50.95 -3.56 -15.87
C ASN A 2 -49.44 -3.49 -16.05
N GLU A 3 -48.86 -2.52 -15.35
CA GLU A 3 -47.44 -2.25 -15.18
C GLU A 3 -46.65 -3.49 -14.70
N LEU A 4 -45.49 -3.69 -15.30
CA LEU A 4 -44.41 -4.50 -14.71
C LEU A 4 -43.19 -3.59 -14.57
N SER A 5 -43.23 -2.74 -13.56
CA SER A 5 -42.05 -2.07 -13.02
C SER A 5 -41.22 -3.12 -12.29
N SER A 6 -40.18 -3.62 -12.96
CA SER A 6 -39.18 -4.51 -12.35
C SER A 6 -38.28 -3.68 -11.42
N SER A 7 -38.80 -3.46 -10.21
CA SER A 7 -38.00 -3.13 -9.03
C SER A 7 -37.00 -4.27 -8.81
N SER A 8 -35.77 -4.08 -9.26
CA SER A 8 -34.64 -4.94 -8.90
C SER A 8 -34.24 -4.63 -7.46
N THR A 9 -34.87 -5.31 -6.50
CA THR A 9 -34.30 -5.46 -5.17
C THR A 9 -32.91 -6.11 -5.32
N PRO A 10 -31.82 -5.52 -4.79
CA PRO A 10 -30.50 -6.12 -4.91
C PRO A 10 -30.50 -7.42 -4.10
N SER A 11 -30.34 -8.54 -4.81
CA SER A 11 -30.24 -9.88 -4.25
C SER A 11 -28.99 -9.98 -3.37
N LYS A 12 -29.13 -10.68 -2.24
CA LYS A 12 -28.08 -10.97 -1.25
C LYS A 12 -27.01 -11.96 -1.77
N GLU A 13 -26.53 -11.80 -3.01
CA GLU A 13 -25.43 -12.60 -3.59
C GLU A 13 -24.16 -11.78 -3.86
N ASP A 14 -24.10 -10.50 -3.50
CA ASP A 14 -22.88 -9.67 -3.62
C ASP A 14 -22.06 -9.56 -2.32
N ALA A 15 -22.09 -10.61 -1.50
CA ALA A 15 -21.30 -10.68 -0.26
C ALA A 15 -19.92 -11.36 -0.45
N GLY A 16 -19.60 -11.82 -1.68
CA GLY A 16 -18.48 -12.75 -1.93
C GLY A 16 -17.18 -12.16 -2.50
N PHE A 17 -17.20 -10.94 -3.05
CA PHE A 17 -16.06 -10.38 -3.83
C PHE A 17 -15.55 -9.01 -3.35
N ARG A 18 -15.82 -8.64 -2.10
CA ARG A 18 -15.38 -7.34 -1.60
C ARG A 18 -13.89 -7.38 -1.26
N CYS A 19 -13.11 -6.54 -1.93
CA CYS A 19 -11.74 -6.30 -1.55
C CYS A 19 -11.72 -5.62 -0.17
N ARG A 20 -10.78 -6.01 0.70
CA ARG A 20 -10.57 -5.35 2.00
C ARG A 20 -9.29 -4.53 1.95
N ILE A 21 -9.28 -3.44 2.69
CA ILE A 21 -8.07 -2.64 2.92
C ILE A 21 -7.46 -3.14 4.23
N ALA A 22 -6.14 -3.29 4.26
CA ALA A 22 -5.40 -3.50 5.50
C ALA A 22 -4.19 -2.59 5.56
N GLU A 23 -3.74 -2.36 6.78
CA GLU A 23 -2.58 -1.56 7.09
C GLU A 23 -1.46 -2.44 7.64
N ILE A 24 -0.23 -2.13 7.24
CA ILE A 24 0.99 -2.60 7.86
C ILE A 24 1.80 -1.36 8.26
N VAL A 25 2.14 -1.24 9.54
CA VAL A 25 3.06 -0.20 10.00
C VAL A 25 4.48 -0.74 9.86
N GLN A 26 5.29 -0.08 9.03
CA GLN A 26 6.72 -0.30 8.94
C GLN A 26 7.45 0.74 9.79
N TYR A 27 8.73 0.50 10.10
CA TYR A 27 9.57 1.50 10.76
C TYR A 27 10.84 1.69 9.94
N THR A 28 11.25 2.94 9.77
CA THR A 28 12.61 3.29 9.37
C THR A 28 13.36 3.79 10.59
N CYS A 29 14.56 3.27 10.84
CA CYS A 29 15.33 3.62 12.02
C CYS A 29 16.69 4.19 11.61
N GLY A 30 17.13 5.24 12.30
CA GLY A 30 18.44 5.85 12.19
C GLY A 30 19.12 5.98 13.55
N LEU A 31 20.45 6.06 13.56
CA LEU A 31 21.20 6.45 14.75
C LEU A 31 21.41 7.97 14.72
N GLU A 32 20.92 8.65 15.73
CA GLU A 32 21.08 10.09 15.92
C GLU A 32 21.93 10.34 17.18
N ILE A 33 22.70 11.41 17.20
CA ILE A 33 23.43 11.83 18.40
C ILE A 33 22.47 12.70 19.23
N ASN A 34 22.19 12.28 20.47
CA ASN A 34 21.35 13.05 21.36
C ASN A 34 22.09 14.27 21.94
N SER A 35 21.39 15.10 22.73
CA SER A 35 21.96 16.30 23.36
C SER A 35 23.11 16.02 24.32
N GLU A 36 23.29 14.77 24.75
CA GLU A 36 24.40 14.33 25.61
C GLU A 36 25.59 13.76 24.81
N GLY A 37 25.56 13.85 23.48
CA GLY A 37 26.61 13.30 22.62
C GLY A 37 26.57 11.78 22.47
N LYS A 38 25.51 11.10 22.93
CA LYS A 38 25.36 9.64 22.86
C LYS A 38 24.53 9.22 21.66
N PRO A 39 24.87 8.09 21.01
CA PRO A 39 24.06 7.53 19.93
C PRO A 39 22.72 7.03 20.49
N GLN A 40 21.62 7.46 19.88
CA GLN A 40 20.27 7.08 20.18
C GLN A 40 19.60 6.55 18.91
N LEU A 41 18.94 5.40 19.02
CA LEU A 41 18.14 4.86 17.94
C LEU A 41 16.83 5.64 17.85
N HIS A 42 16.57 6.21 16.69
CA HIS A 42 15.33 6.93 16.41
C HIS A 42 14.59 6.25 15.26
N CYS A 43 13.33 5.86 15.50
CA CYS A 43 12.52 5.12 14.53
C CYS A 43 11.25 5.89 14.19
N PHE A 44 11.00 6.08 12.90
CA PHE A 44 9.80 6.73 12.39
C PHE A 44 8.84 5.68 11.81
N PRO A 45 7.56 5.68 12.23
CA PRO A 45 6.55 4.78 11.68
C PRO A 45 6.17 5.20 10.26
N ILE A 46 6.01 4.23 9.37
CA ILE A 46 5.59 4.37 7.98
C ILE A 46 4.38 3.46 7.76
N PRO A 47 3.15 3.98 7.86
CA PRO A 47 1.94 3.25 7.51
C PRO A 47 1.94 2.86 6.03
N ARG A 48 1.64 1.60 5.73
CA ARG A 48 1.51 1.06 4.38
C ARG A 48 0.14 0.43 4.21
N LEU A 49 -0.65 0.95 3.27
CA LEU A 49 -2.00 0.49 3.02
C LEU A 49 -2.02 -0.46 1.82
N PHE A 50 -2.72 -1.59 1.97
CA PHE A 50 -2.83 -2.65 0.98
C PHE A 50 -4.28 -2.97 0.66
N ARG A 51 -4.57 -3.11 -0.63
CA ARG A 51 -5.85 -3.64 -1.11
C ARG A 51 -5.72 -5.14 -1.34
N MET A 52 -6.51 -5.92 -0.62
CA MET A 52 -6.55 -7.37 -0.70
C MET A 52 -7.87 -7.83 -1.32
N CYS A 53 -7.81 -8.44 -2.49
CA CYS A 53 -8.95 -9.05 -3.16
C CYS A 53 -8.71 -10.57 -3.25
N ARG A 54 -9.75 -11.40 -3.10
CA ARG A 54 -9.61 -12.85 -3.26
C ARG A 54 -9.12 -13.21 -4.67
N GLY A 55 -8.19 -14.15 -4.77
CA GLY A 55 -7.63 -14.62 -6.05
C GLY A 55 -6.74 -13.61 -6.77
N ARG A 56 -6.39 -12.48 -6.15
CA ARG A 56 -5.45 -11.49 -6.69
C ARG A 56 -4.33 -11.22 -5.67
N PRO A 57 -3.10 -10.94 -6.12
CA PRO A 57 -2.05 -10.46 -5.23
C PRO A 57 -2.48 -9.19 -4.49
N SER A 58 -2.03 -9.04 -3.25
CA SER A 58 -2.18 -7.80 -2.49
C SER A 58 -1.40 -6.68 -3.17
N VAL A 59 -2.03 -5.52 -3.34
CA VAL A 59 -1.42 -4.35 -3.98
C VAL A 59 -1.25 -3.25 -2.94
N GLU A 60 -0.03 -2.73 -2.82
CA GLU A 60 0.21 -1.53 -2.01
C GLU A 60 -0.48 -0.33 -2.69
N ILE A 61 -1.34 0.35 -1.95
CA ILE A 61 -2.07 1.53 -2.39
C ILE A 61 -1.57 2.80 -1.73
N THR A 62 -0.66 2.74 -0.74
CA THR A 62 -0.12 3.90 0.01
C THR A 62 0.33 5.06 -0.88
N THR A 63 0.93 4.77 -2.04
CA THR A 63 1.44 5.78 -2.99
C THR A 63 0.35 6.49 -3.77
N LEU A 64 -0.89 6.01 -3.71
CA LEU A 64 -2.04 6.49 -4.49
C LEU A 64 -3.01 7.31 -3.65
N ILE A 65 -2.76 7.42 -2.34
CA ILE A 65 -3.70 7.99 -1.38
C ILE A 65 -3.18 9.35 -0.94
N LYS A 66 -3.98 10.38 -1.15
CA LYS A 66 -3.72 11.69 -0.54
C LYS A 66 -4.23 11.59 0.89
N ILE A 67 -3.32 11.75 1.84
CA ILE A 67 -3.64 11.84 3.26
C ILE A 67 -3.72 13.32 3.57
N ASP A 68 -4.90 13.79 3.97
CA ASP A 68 -5.02 15.13 4.53
C ASP A 68 -4.36 15.14 5.92
N MET A 69 -3.23 15.82 6.03
CA MET A 69 -2.41 15.80 7.24
C MET A 69 -3.06 16.54 8.43
N ALA A 70 -4.14 17.30 8.22
CA ALA A 70 -4.84 18.04 9.27
C ALA A 70 -6.02 17.25 9.87
N SER A 71 -6.70 16.44 9.05
CA SER A 71 -7.89 15.67 9.43
C SER A 71 -7.64 14.17 9.56
N GLY A 72 -6.59 13.64 8.92
CA GLY A 72 -6.33 12.20 8.83
C GLY A 72 -7.27 11.46 7.89
N GLU A 73 -8.08 12.16 7.10
CA GLU A 73 -8.96 11.55 6.11
C GLU A 73 -8.15 11.02 4.90
N VAL A 74 -8.64 9.91 4.35
CA VAL A 74 -7.94 9.09 3.35
C VAL A 74 -8.78 9.00 2.09
N GLU A 75 -8.42 9.76 1.05
CA GLU A 75 -9.12 9.72 -0.25
C GLU A 75 -8.47 8.73 -1.21
N ILE A 76 -9.21 7.66 -1.54
CA ILE A 76 -8.75 6.62 -2.47
C ILE A 76 -9.30 6.93 -3.88
N PRO A 77 -8.45 7.30 -4.85
CA PRO A 77 -8.92 7.60 -6.20
C PRO A 77 -9.48 6.34 -6.89
N PRO A 78 -10.58 6.44 -7.65
CA PRO A 78 -11.26 5.29 -8.28
C PRO A 78 -10.37 4.53 -9.28
N GLU A 79 -9.37 5.20 -9.86
CA GLU A 79 -8.38 4.65 -10.79
C GLU A 79 -7.43 3.62 -10.15
N SER A 80 -7.29 3.62 -8.82
CA SER A 80 -6.53 2.59 -8.08
C SER A 80 -7.05 1.16 -8.31
N SER A 81 -8.31 1.03 -8.77
CA SER A 81 -8.94 -0.23 -9.17
C SER A 81 -8.40 -0.83 -10.46
N GLN A 82 -7.84 0.00 -11.33
CA GLN A 82 -7.41 -0.36 -12.67
C GLN A 82 -5.92 -0.66 -12.76
N LEU A 83 -5.16 -0.41 -11.68
CA LEU A 83 -3.75 -0.76 -11.58
C LEU A 83 -3.59 -2.28 -11.41
N SER A 84 -3.77 -3.00 -12.51
CA SER A 84 -3.16 -4.31 -12.69
C SER A 84 -1.65 -4.09 -12.73
N ILE A 85 -1.01 -4.05 -11.55
CA ILE A 85 0.45 -4.11 -11.46
C ILE A 85 0.84 -5.44 -12.12
N ARG A 86 1.30 -5.37 -13.38
CA ARG A 86 1.90 -6.52 -14.04
C ARG A 86 3.22 -6.76 -13.31
N GLY A 87 3.19 -7.65 -12.33
CA GLY A 87 4.40 -8.08 -11.65
C GLY A 87 5.40 -8.59 -12.69
N GLN A 88 6.62 -8.08 -12.64
CA GLN A 88 7.72 -8.62 -13.44
C GLN A 88 8.13 -9.94 -12.80
N ALA A 89 8.36 -10.99 -13.61
CA ALA A 89 8.84 -12.25 -13.06
C ALA A 89 10.20 -12.02 -12.42
N TRP A 90 10.47 -12.67 -11.29
CA TRP A 90 11.68 -12.41 -10.50
C TRP A 90 12.99 -12.69 -11.27
N ARG A 91 12.90 -13.50 -12.32
CA ARG A 91 14.00 -13.79 -13.27
C ARG A 91 14.33 -12.60 -14.17
N ASP A 92 13.38 -11.70 -14.40
CA ASP A 92 13.51 -10.58 -15.32
C ASP A 92 13.94 -9.28 -14.62
N VAL A 93 14.14 -9.32 -13.29
CA VAL A 93 14.54 -8.14 -12.51
C VAL A 93 16.03 -7.92 -12.60
N THR A 94 16.41 -6.78 -13.19
CA THR A 94 17.80 -6.35 -13.28
C THR A 94 18.35 -6.02 -11.89
N ARG A 95 19.41 -6.73 -11.48
CA ARG A 95 20.13 -6.45 -10.23
C ARG A 95 21.26 -5.47 -10.51
N TYR A 96 21.26 -4.34 -9.81
CA TYR A 96 22.40 -3.44 -9.81
C TYR A 96 23.40 -3.94 -8.77
N VAL A 97 24.54 -4.44 -9.24
CA VAL A 97 25.69 -4.72 -8.36
C VAL A 97 26.31 -3.37 -8.02
N LYS A 98 26.28 -2.99 -6.74
CA LYS A 98 27.11 -1.88 -6.27
C LYS A 98 28.54 -2.40 -6.15
N ASP A 99 29.42 -1.94 -7.03
CA ASP A 99 30.85 -2.09 -6.83
C ASP A 99 31.26 -1.20 -5.65
N TYR A 100 31.28 -1.79 -4.46
CA TYR A 100 31.97 -1.18 -3.33
C TYR A 100 33.46 -1.31 -3.62
N THR A 101 34.03 -0.26 -4.21
CA THR A 101 35.49 -0.10 -4.23
C THR A 101 35.92 0.12 -2.79
N ASP A 102 36.38 -0.95 -2.16
CA ASP A 102 37.14 -0.92 -0.91
C ASP A 102 38.44 -0.16 -1.19
N ARG A 103 38.42 1.16 -0.94
CA ARG A 103 39.64 1.93 -0.77
C ARG A 103 40.10 1.71 0.67
N SER A 104 40.80 0.61 0.89
CA SER A 104 41.61 0.44 2.09
C SER A 104 42.66 1.56 2.10
N CYS A 105 42.60 2.41 3.12
CA CYS A 105 43.67 3.33 3.51
C CYS A 105 44.79 2.58 4.24
#